data_AF-A0A9Y2IBQ7-F1
#
_entry.id   AF-A0A9Y2IBQ7-F1
#
_cell.length_a   1.000
_cell.length_b   1.000
_cell.length_c   1.000
_cell.angle_alpha   90.00
_cell.angle_beta   90.00
_cell.angle_gamma   90.00
#
_symmetry.space_group_name_H-M   'P 1'
#
loop_
_entity.id
_entity.type
_entity.pdbx_description
1 polymer ?
#
loop_
_entity_poly.entity_id
_entity_poly.type
_entity_poly.pdbx_seq_one_letter_code
_entity_poly.pdbx_strand_id
1 'polypeptide(L)'
;MTEIDTQYSTGLSRPNIEQALVAAGQDLDHLAPADLAGLEDFHTMGRLATGALADLAAVTATDTVLDAGSGIGGTARFLADR
;
A
#
# COMPACT_ATOMS: atom_id res chain seq x y z
N MET A 1 -9.65 28.20 -1.89
CA MET A 1 -9.55 26.76 -1.63
C MET A 1 -10.19 26.09 -2.84
N THR A 2 -9.38 25.52 -3.73
CA THR A 2 -9.89 24.93 -4.97
C THR A 2 -10.64 23.67 -4.61
N GLU A 3 -11.94 23.65 -4.89
CA GLU A 3 -12.78 22.48 -4.68
C GLU A 3 -12.28 21.39 -5.63
N ILE A 4 -11.64 20.35 -5.08
CA ILE A 4 -11.20 19.20 -5.86
C ILE A 4 -12.46 18.40 -6.17
N ASP A 5 -12.82 18.36 -7.45
CA ASP A 5 -13.97 17.60 -7.93
C ASP A 5 -13.81 16.12 -7.57
N THR A 6 -14.88 15.47 -7.13
CA THR A 6 -14.87 14.13 -6.51
C THR A 6 -14.78 13.00 -7.53
N GLN A 7 -13.92 13.16 -8.52
CA GLN A 7 -14.00 12.45 -9.80
C GLN A 7 -13.77 10.92 -9.72
N TYR A 8 -13.41 10.39 -8.54
CA TYR A 8 -13.26 8.96 -8.29
C TYR A 8 -13.78 8.52 -6.89
N SER A 9 -14.49 9.40 -6.18
CA SER A 9 -15.00 9.09 -4.85
C SER A 9 -16.33 8.36 -4.93
N THR A 10 -16.34 7.08 -4.58
CA THR A 10 -17.58 6.28 -4.47
C THR A 10 -18.06 6.15 -3.02
N GLY A 11 -17.17 6.38 -2.04
CA GLY A 11 -17.42 6.05 -0.63
C GLY A 11 -17.42 4.54 -0.32
N LEU A 12 -17.17 3.68 -1.31
CA LEU A 12 -17.33 2.23 -1.18
C LEU A 12 -16.02 1.47 -0.95
N SER A 13 -14.86 2.09 -1.16
CA SER A 13 -13.57 1.39 -1.13
C SER A 13 -13.30 0.74 0.23
N ARG A 14 -13.43 1.51 1.32
CA ARG A 14 -13.20 1.01 2.69
C ARG A 14 -14.11 -0.16 3.06
N PRO A 15 -15.47 -0.04 2.99
CA PRO A 15 -16.34 -1.15 3.38
C PRO A 15 -16.14 -2.40 2.52
N ASN A 16 -15.84 -2.26 1.23
CA ASN A 16 -15.58 -3.42 0.37
C ASN A 16 -14.27 -4.12 0.73
N ILE A 17 -13.22 -3.36 1.10
CA ILE A 17 -11.95 -3.92 1.56
C ILE A 17 -12.15 -4.66 2.89
N GLU A 18 -12.83 -4.05 3.86
CA GLU A 18 -13.12 -4.66 5.17
C GLU A 18 -13.91 -5.98 4.99
N GLN A 19 -14.92 -6.01 4.11
CA GLN A 19 -15.66 -7.22 3.78
C GLN A 19 -14.77 -8.31 3.15
N ALA A 20 -13.88 -7.93 2.23
CA ALA A 20 -12.97 -8.88 1.58
C ALA A 20 -11.98 -9.48 2.58
N LEU A 21 -11.46 -8.68 3.52
CA LEU A 21 -10.55 -9.14 4.58
C LEU A 21 -11.26 -10.13 5.51
N VAL A 22 -12.49 -9.82 5.96
CA VAL A 22 -13.30 -10.74 6.78
C VAL A 22 -13.59 -12.03 6.02
N ALA A 23 -13.94 -11.95 4.72
CA ALA A 23 -14.17 -13.13 3.89
C ALA A 23 -12.91 -14.00 3.70
N ALA A 24 -11.72 -13.39 3.78
CA ALA A 24 -10.43 -14.08 3.77
C ALA A 24 -10.02 -14.63 5.16
N GLY A 25 -10.88 -14.48 6.18
CA GLY A 25 -10.64 -14.99 7.54
C GLY A 25 -9.77 -14.09 8.41
N GLN A 26 -9.56 -12.83 8.02
CA GLN A 26 -8.82 -11.86 8.82
C GLN A 26 -9.68 -11.25 9.93
N ASP A 27 -9.05 -10.93 11.06
CA ASP A 27 -9.65 -10.17 12.15
C ASP A 27 -9.27 -8.69 12.01
N LEU A 28 -10.27 -7.84 11.75
CA LEU A 28 -10.07 -6.41 11.53
C LEU A 28 -9.49 -5.68 12.75
N ASP A 29 -9.72 -6.19 13.96
CA ASP A 29 -9.21 -5.59 15.20
C ASP A 29 -7.74 -5.93 15.48
N HIS A 30 -7.19 -6.90 14.74
CA HIS A 30 -5.82 -7.41 14.93
C HIS A 30 -5.02 -7.49 13.62
N LEU A 31 -5.33 -6.63 12.64
CA LEU A 31 -4.58 -6.58 11.38
C LEU A 31 -3.15 -6.06 11.59
N ALA A 32 -2.17 -6.81 11.07
CA ALA A 32 -0.83 -6.32 10.84
C ALA A 32 -0.72 -5.78 9.39
N PRO A 33 0.20 -4.82 9.12
CA PRO A 33 0.45 -4.34 7.75
C PRO A 33 0.76 -5.46 6.74
N ALA A 34 1.37 -6.57 7.19
CA ALA A 34 1.64 -7.72 6.34
C ALA A 34 0.37 -8.41 5.83
N ASP A 35 -0.74 -8.36 6.58
CA ASP A 35 -2.02 -8.96 6.19
C ASP A 35 -2.68 -8.22 5.01
N LEU A 36 -2.24 -6.98 4.74
CA LEU A 36 -2.71 -6.16 3.62
C LEU A 36 -1.91 -6.37 2.33
N ALA A 37 -0.90 -7.23 2.32
CA ALA A 37 -0.04 -7.43 1.14
C ALA A 37 -0.85 -7.77 -0.14
N GLY A 38 -1.90 -8.59 0.00
CA GLY A 38 -2.78 -8.96 -1.12
C GLY A 38 -3.64 -7.82 -1.69
N LEU A 39 -3.72 -6.69 -0.97
CA LEU A 39 -4.40 -5.45 -1.39
C LEU A 39 -3.43 -4.38 -1.91
N GLU A 40 -2.14 -4.49 -1.57
CA GLU A 40 -1.14 -3.47 -1.87
C GLU A 40 -0.36 -3.81 -3.13
N ASP A 41 -0.04 -5.09 -3.33
CA ASP A 41 0.95 -5.55 -4.30
C ASP A 41 0.30 -6.06 -5.60
N PHE A 42 -0.68 -5.34 -6.14
CA PHE A 42 -1.34 -5.72 -7.40
C PHE A 42 -0.44 -5.57 -8.65
N HIS A 43 0.69 -4.88 -8.54
CA HIS A 43 1.65 -4.75 -9.63
C HIS A 43 2.43 -6.04 -9.88
N THR A 44 2.86 -6.24 -11.12
CA THR A 44 3.68 -7.39 -11.52
C THR A 44 4.86 -7.57 -10.57
N MET A 45 5.06 -8.81 -10.10
CA MET A 45 6.12 -9.21 -9.15
C MET A 45 6.02 -8.62 -7.73
N GLY A 46 5.00 -7.80 -7.41
CA GLY A 46 4.73 -7.33 -6.06
C GLY A 46 5.96 -6.74 -5.34
N ARG A 47 6.08 -7.02 -4.04
CA ARG A 47 7.20 -6.57 -3.17
C ARG A 47 8.59 -6.93 -3.70
N LEU A 48 8.72 -8.03 -4.45
CA LEU A 48 10.02 -8.43 -4.99
C LEU A 48 10.55 -7.39 -5.99
N ALA A 49 9.68 -6.86 -6.86
CA ALA A 49 10.05 -5.80 -7.80
C ALA A 49 10.41 -4.51 -7.06
N THR A 50 9.62 -4.12 -6.06
CA THR A 50 9.90 -2.96 -5.21
C THR A 50 11.27 -3.08 -4.52
N GLY A 51 11.63 -4.29 -4.07
CA GLY A 51 12.98 -4.59 -3.57
C GLY A 51 14.07 -4.39 -4.59
N ALA A 52 13.96 -5.07 -5.72
CA ALA A 52 14.97 -4.99 -6.78
C ALA A 52 15.18 -3.54 -7.27
N LEU A 53 14.12 -2.74 -7.33
CA LEU A 53 14.21 -1.32 -7.71
C LEU A 53 14.90 -0.47 -6.64
N ALA A 54 14.61 -0.70 -5.35
CA ALA A 54 15.28 -0.01 -4.25
C ALA A 54 16.79 -0.33 -4.22
N ASP A 55 17.15 -1.61 -4.42
CA ASP A 55 18.54 -2.06 -4.49
C ASP A 55 19.26 -1.45 -5.69
N LEU A 56 18.60 -1.45 -6.87
CA LEU A 56 19.16 -0.87 -8.10
C LEU A 56 19.37 0.64 -7.99
N ALA A 57 18.45 1.34 -7.32
CA ALA A 57 18.56 2.77 -7.03
C ALA A 57 19.50 3.08 -5.85
N ALA A 58 20.01 2.05 -5.16
CA ALA A 58 20.84 2.16 -3.97
C ALA A 58 20.19 3.03 -2.88
N VAL A 59 18.89 2.87 -2.64
CA VAL A 59 18.16 3.59 -1.59
C VAL A 59 18.67 3.14 -0.22
N THR A 60 18.95 4.11 0.64
CA THR A 60 19.46 3.91 2.00
C THR A 60 18.59 4.61 3.03
N ALA A 61 18.79 4.30 4.31
CA ALA A 61 18.08 4.95 5.42
C ALA A 61 18.35 6.47 5.55
N THR A 62 19.35 7.01 4.85
CA THR A 62 19.63 8.46 4.83
C THR A 62 18.89 9.21 3.74
N ASP A 63 18.25 8.50 2.80
CA ASP A 63 17.57 9.12 1.67
C ASP A 63 16.16 9.59 2.05
N THR A 64 15.74 10.70 1.45
CA THR A 64 14.33 11.12 1.46
C THR A 64 13.64 10.60 0.21
N VAL A 65 12.68 9.70 0.38
CA VAL A 65 11.99 9.03 -0.73
C VAL A 65 10.54 9.53 -0.85
N LEU A 66 10.10 9.79 -2.08
CA LEU A 66 8.71 10.11 -2.41
C LEU A 66 8.00 8.88 -2.99
N ASP A 67 6.94 8.42 -2.32
CA ASP A 67 6.02 7.40 -2.84
C ASP A 67 4.83 8.08 -3.55
N ALA A 68 4.96 8.29 -4.86
CA ALA A 68 3.93 8.91 -5.68
C ALA A 68 2.93 7.87 -6.19
N GLY A 69 1.66 7.99 -5.80
CA GLY A 69 0.65 6.96 -6.05
C GLY A 69 0.64 5.85 -5.00
N SER A 70 0.97 6.20 -3.75
CA SER A 70 1.19 5.27 -2.64
C SER A 70 -0.01 4.42 -2.22
N GLY A 71 -1.21 4.70 -2.72
CA GLY A 71 -2.43 4.00 -2.32
C GLY A 71 -2.65 4.08 -0.80
N ILE A 72 -2.57 2.94 -0.12
CA ILE A 72 -2.66 2.83 1.35
C ILE A 72 -1.30 2.73 2.06
N GLY A 73 -0.20 2.98 1.34
CA GLY A 73 1.16 3.12 1.88
C GLY A 73 1.98 1.83 2.01
N GLY A 74 1.62 0.77 1.28
CA GLY A 74 2.32 -0.53 1.34
C GLY A 74 3.80 -0.42 0.98
N THR A 75 4.11 0.21 -0.16
CA THR A 75 5.48 0.45 -0.63
C THR A 75 6.31 1.23 0.39
N ALA A 76 5.79 2.34 0.91
CA ALA A 76 6.49 3.15 1.89
C ALA A 76 6.79 2.38 3.18
N ARG A 77 5.82 1.64 3.74
CA ARG A 77 6.04 0.77 4.92
C ARG A 77 7.09 -0.29 4.64
N PHE A 78 7.00 -0.93 3.48
CA PHE A 78 7.95 -1.96 3.09
C PHE A 78 9.38 -1.43 2.94
N LEU A 79 9.56 -0.20 2.41
CA LEU A 79 10.88 0.44 2.36
C LEU A 79 11.38 0.88 3.74
N ALA A 80 10.48 1.28 4.64
CA ALA A 80 10.85 1.70 6.00
C ALA A 80 11.21 0.53 6.92
N ASP A 81 10.63 -0.66 6.71
CA ASP A 81 10.88 -1.87 7.52
C ASP A 81 12.17 -2.61 7.12
N ARG A 82 12.94 -2.08 6.16
CA ARG A 82 14.14 -2.71 5.59
C ARG A 82 15.45 -2.30 6.26
#